data_AF-A0A1G4JQ12-F1
#
_entry.id   AF-A0A1G4JQ12-F1
#
_cell.length_a   1.000
_cell.length_b   1.000
_cell.length_c   1.000
_cell.angle_alpha   90.00
_cell.angle_beta   90.00
_cell.angle_gamma   90.00
#
_symmetry.space_group_name_H-M   'P 1'
#
loop_
_entity.id
_entity.type
_entity.pdbx_description
1 polymer ?
#
loop_
_entity_poly.entity_id
_entity_poly.type
_entity_poly.pdbx_seq_one_letter_code
_entity_poly.pdbx_strand_id
1 'polypeptide(L)'
;MSNKQLGNNDRFQVGVRLGWIVSQDLQSLENAPSRKDYNIVLVTMVEDAVSCYTLCKENLAILKEFVRKSEGKSTFANEPKSGSVCLLRANSIGDTMRFAAKLATVLAAPGECFGIPGTLRIGYGNSKTELLEALKIITLAYEQHFN
;
A
#
# COMPACT_ATOMS: atom_id res chain seq x y z
N MET A 1 18.99 13.05 -36.73
CA MET A 1 17.83 12.17 -36.50
C MET A 1 17.71 11.96 -34.99
N SER A 2 16.63 12.48 -34.42
CA SER A 2 16.35 12.54 -32.98
C SER A 2 15.95 11.16 -32.47
N ASN A 3 16.71 10.60 -31.53
CA ASN A 3 16.31 9.38 -30.83
C ASN A 3 15.52 9.79 -29.57
N LYS A 4 14.21 9.64 -29.66
CA LYS A 4 13.24 9.91 -28.60
C LYS A 4 13.58 9.10 -27.35
N GLN A 5 13.78 9.84 -26.26
CA GLN A 5 13.64 9.37 -24.88
C GLN A 5 12.30 8.63 -24.73
N LEU A 6 12.34 7.31 -24.50
CA LEU A 6 11.18 6.54 -24.08
C LEU A 6 11.06 6.69 -22.56
N GLY A 7 10.23 7.66 -22.15
CA GLY A 7 9.78 7.81 -20.78
C GLY A 7 8.81 6.70 -20.39
N ASN A 8 9.09 6.06 -19.25
CA ASN A 8 8.16 5.55 -18.24
C ASN A 8 8.87 4.45 -17.42
N ASN A 9 9.65 4.86 -16.41
CA ASN A 9 10.30 3.94 -15.47
C ASN A 9 9.49 3.74 -14.16
N ASP A 10 8.27 4.28 -14.06
CA ASP A 10 7.47 4.22 -12.83
C ASP A 10 6.43 3.08 -12.84
N ARG A 11 6.71 1.95 -13.50
CA ARG A 11 5.82 0.78 -13.45
C ARG A 11 6.30 -0.22 -12.40
N PHE A 12 5.62 -0.23 -11.26
CA PHE A 12 5.74 -1.29 -10.26
C PHE A 12 5.31 -2.64 -10.84
N GLN A 13 6.24 -3.59 -10.97
CA GLN A 13 5.90 -4.98 -11.28
C GLN A 13 5.52 -5.74 -10.01
N VAL A 14 4.27 -5.56 -9.58
CA VAL A 14 3.62 -6.46 -8.62
C VAL A 14 3.19 -7.75 -9.35
N GLY A 15 4.16 -8.61 -9.65
CA GLY A 15 3.90 -9.85 -10.39
C GLY A 15 4.95 -10.96 -10.22
N VAL A 16 6.14 -10.63 -9.71
CA VAL A 16 7.19 -11.62 -9.45
C VAL A 16 6.80 -12.37 -8.17
N ARG A 17 6.27 -13.59 -8.32
CA ARG A 17 5.75 -14.44 -7.23
C ARG A 17 6.89 -15.00 -6.36
N LEU A 18 7.63 -14.12 -5.71
CA LEU A 18 8.80 -14.43 -4.89
C LEU A 18 8.48 -14.39 -3.40
N GLY A 19 8.94 -15.41 -2.68
CA GLY A 19 8.92 -15.50 -1.23
C GLY A 19 9.98 -16.49 -0.76
N TRP A 20 10.51 -16.29 0.44
CA TRP A 20 11.48 -17.19 1.05
C TRP A 20 11.03 -17.60 2.45
N ILE A 21 11.50 -18.75 2.91
CA ILE A 21 11.27 -19.27 4.26
C ILE A 21 12.62 -19.34 4.95
N VAL A 22 12.72 -18.78 6.15
CA VAL A 22 13.90 -18.89 7.02
C VAL A 22 13.45 -19.59 8.29
N SER A 23 14.13 -20.67 8.66
CA SER A 23 13.88 -21.45 9.88
C SER A 23 15.21 -21.83 10.51
N GLN A 24 15.26 -21.88 11.84
CA GLN A 24 16.40 -22.42 12.58
C GLN A 24 16.34 -23.96 12.67
N ASP A 25 15.15 -24.54 12.49
CA ASP A 25 14.98 -25.99 12.42
C ASP A 25 15.29 -26.48 11.01
N LEU A 26 16.45 -27.15 10.90
CA LEU A 26 16.95 -27.71 9.65
C LEU A 26 16.07 -28.88 9.15
N GLN A 27 15.44 -29.63 10.04
CA GLN A 27 14.56 -30.74 9.62
C GLN A 27 13.30 -30.22 8.92
N SER A 28 12.72 -29.12 9.40
CA SER A 28 11.61 -28.47 8.72
C SER A 28 12.01 -27.87 7.37
N LEU A 29 13.25 -27.35 7.24
CA LEU A 29 13.75 -26.79 5.99
C LEU A 29 14.07 -27.87 4.94
N GLU A 30 14.59 -29.02 5.37
CA GLU A 30 14.89 -30.18 4.52
C GLU A 30 13.62 -30.87 3.98
N ASN A 31 12.51 -30.77 4.72
CA ASN A 31 11.20 -31.25 4.28
C ASN A 31 10.41 -30.24 3.42
N ALA A 32 10.88 -29.01 3.27
CA ALA A 32 10.18 -27.98 2.49
C ALA A 32 10.24 -28.19 0.96
N PRO A 33 11.33 -28.69 0.35
CA PRO A 33 11.43 -28.96 -1.09
C PRO A 33 10.44 -30.02 -1.56
N SER A 34 10.20 -31.08 -0.78
CA SER A 34 9.27 -32.16 -1.15
C SER A 34 7.82 -31.66 -1.32
N ARG A 35 7.48 -30.50 -0.72
CA ARG A 35 6.19 -29.80 -0.91
C ARG A 35 6.23 -28.68 -1.94
N LYS A 36 7.42 -28.23 -2.36
CA LYS A 36 7.61 -27.19 -3.39
C LYS A 36 7.31 -27.70 -4.79
N ASP A 37 7.71 -28.94 -5.09
CA ASP A 37 7.57 -29.54 -6.43
C ASP A 37 6.11 -29.65 -6.90
N TYR A 38 5.16 -29.65 -5.95
CA TYR A 38 3.72 -29.65 -6.25
C TYR A 38 3.12 -28.25 -6.46
N ASN A 39 3.84 -27.18 -6.12
CA ASN A 39 3.25 -25.85 -5.99
C ASN A 39 3.91 -24.75 -6.85
N ILE A 40 5.24 -24.78 -7.10
CA ILE A 40 5.93 -23.63 -7.73
C ILE A 40 7.18 -24.04 -8.53
N VAL A 41 7.32 -23.56 -9.77
CA VAL A 41 8.59 -23.53 -10.54
C VAL A 41 9.21 -22.13 -10.42
N LEU A 42 10.52 -22.06 -10.14
CA LEU A 42 11.22 -20.83 -9.76
C LEU A 42 11.60 -19.94 -10.96
N VAL A 43 11.59 -18.62 -10.74
CA VAL A 43 12.11 -17.59 -11.65
C VAL A 43 13.06 -16.67 -10.88
N THR A 44 14.14 -16.22 -11.51
CA THR A 44 15.10 -15.26 -10.94
C THR A 44 14.84 -13.85 -11.47
N MET A 45 14.77 -12.86 -10.56
CA MET A 45 15.26 -11.49 -10.74
C MET A 45 15.01 -10.69 -9.44
N VAL A 46 16.08 -10.14 -8.87
CA VAL A 46 16.11 -9.39 -7.60
C VAL A 46 16.58 -7.96 -7.88
N GLU A 47 15.75 -7.16 -8.55
CA GLU A 47 16.03 -5.72 -8.71
C GLU A 47 14.86 -4.83 -8.23
N ASP A 48 13.63 -5.35 -8.17
CA ASP A 48 12.42 -4.53 -7.91
C ASP A 48 12.23 -4.09 -6.45
N ALA A 49 12.75 -4.86 -5.48
CA ALA A 49 12.52 -4.59 -4.06
C ALA A 49 13.15 -3.25 -3.60
N VAL A 50 14.29 -2.87 -4.20
CA VAL A 50 15.02 -1.66 -3.83
C VAL A 50 14.31 -0.40 -4.33
N SER A 51 13.78 -0.43 -5.55
CA SER A 51 13.02 0.70 -6.14
C SER A 51 11.69 0.95 -5.41
N CYS A 52 11.01 -0.12 -4.98
CA CYS A 52 9.79 -0.01 -4.18
C CYS A 52 10.06 0.61 -2.80
N TYR A 53 11.20 0.28 -2.19
CA TYR A 53 11.57 0.83 -0.88
C TYR A 53 11.79 2.35 -0.92
N THR A 54 12.53 2.85 -1.90
CA THR A 54 12.82 4.29 -2.04
C THR A 54 11.54 5.09 -2.29
N LEU A 55 10.67 4.61 -3.20
CA LEU A 55 9.41 5.31 -3.47
C LEU A 55 8.47 5.32 -2.24
N CYS A 56 8.32 4.19 -1.55
CA CYS A 56 7.47 4.10 -0.37
C CYS A 56 7.92 5.08 0.73
N LYS A 57 9.23 5.31 0.87
CA LYS A 57 9.78 6.24 1.85
C LYS A 57 9.42 7.69 1.55
N GLU A 58 9.50 8.10 0.28
CA GLU A 58 9.11 9.46 -0.16
C GLU A 58 7.61 9.68 -0.01
N ASN A 59 6.82 8.70 -0.45
CA ASN A 59 5.36 8.74 -0.36
C ASN A 59 4.86 8.76 1.09
N LEU A 60 5.56 8.07 2.00
CA LEU A 60 5.25 8.12 3.43
C LEU A 60 5.41 9.54 4.00
N ALA A 61 6.41 10.31 3.55
CA ALA A 61 6.58 11.71 3.99
C ALA A 61 5.40 12.59 3.57
N ILE A 62 4.92 12.41 2.33
CA ILE A 62 3.72 13.11 1.81
C ILE A 62 2.49 12.75 2.65
N LEU A 63 2.33 11.47 2.98
CA LEU A 63 1.20 11.00 3.76
C LEU A 63 1.22 11.53 5.21
N LYS A 64 2.40 11.60 5.83
CA LYS A 64 2.56 12.21 7.16
C LYS A 64 2.15 13.68 7.15
N GLU A 65 2.57 14.41 6.12
CA GLU A 65 2.18 15.82 5.96
C GLU A 65 0.68 15.99 5.73
N PHE A 66 0.06 15.10 4.95
CA PHE A 66 -1.39 15.07 4.77
C PHE A 66 -2.14 14.87 6.10
N VAL A 67 -1.73 13.87 6.90
CA VAL A 67 -2.33 13.62 8.22
C VAL A 67 -2.17 14.82 9.14
N ARG A 68 -0.99 15.45 9.15
CA ARG A 68 -0.73 16.68 9.92
C ARG A 68 -1.67 17.83 9.52
N LYS A 69 -1.94 17.98 8.22
CA LYS A 69 -2.85 19.01 7.69
C LYS A 69 -4.34 18.67 7.86
N SER A 70 -4.69 17.43 8.17
CA SER A 70 -6.09 17.01 8.28
C SER A 70 -6.80 17.49 9.55
N GLU A 71 -6.13 18.25 10.43
CA GLU A 71 -6.68 18.83 11.66
C GLU A 71 -7.42 17.81 12.55
N GLY A 72 -6.94 16.57 12.56
CA GLY A 72 -7.53 15.49 13.36
C GLY A 72 -8.67 14.72 12.68
N LYS A 73 -9.08 15.07 11.45
CA LYS A 73 -10.04 14.28 10.66
C LYS A 73 -9.49 12.91 10.26
N SER A 74 -8.18 12.82 10.03
CA SER A 74 -7.49 11.56 9.77
C SER A 74 -6.33 11.39 10.74
N THR A 75 -6.20 10.22 11.34
CA THR A 75 -5.06 9.89 12.21
C THR A 75 -4.49 8.53 11.83
N PHE A 76 -3.20 8.31 12.03
CA PHE A 76 -2.67 6.96 11.83
C PHE A 76 -3.15 6.05 12.95
N ALA A 77 -3.67 4.87 12.61
CA ALA A 77 -3.97 3.85 13.62
C ALA A 77 -2.68 3.39 14.32
N ASN A 78 -1.63 3.24 13.52
CA ASN A 78 -0.25 3.02 13.94
C ASN A 78 0.66 3.81 13.01
N GLU A 79 1.66 4.52 13.54
CA GLU A 79 2.60 5.26 12.70
C GLU A 79 3.41 4.28 11.83
N PRO A 80 3.36 4.40 10.49
CA PRO A 80 4.09 3.48 9.62
C PRO A 80 5.59 3.76 9.74
N LYS A 81 6.37 2.73 10.09
CA LYS A 81 7.84 2.80 10.09
C LYS A 81 8.43 2.45 8.73
N SER A 82 7.78 1.53 8.02
CA SER A 82 8.16 1.03 6.70
C SER A 82 6.99 0.28 6.08
N GLY A 83 7.10 -0.07 4.79
CA GLY A 83 6.06 -0.74 4.02
C GLY A 83 5.37 0.19 3.01
N SER A 84 4.45 -0.38 2.24
CA SER A 84 3.72 0.28 1.15
C SER A 84 2.24 0.53 1.48
N VAL A 85 1.80 0.19 2.69
CA VAL A 85 0.42 0.30 3.15
C VAL A 85 0.37 0.79 4.59
N CYS A 86 -0.66 1.56 4.92
CA CYS A 86 -0.94 1.98 6.29
C CYS A 86 -2.44 1.96 6.58
N LEU A 87 -2.77 1.95 7.87
CA LEU A 87 -4.14 2.13 8.34
C LEU A 87 -4.34 3.56 8.84
N LEU A 88 -5.21 4.29 8.16
CA LEU A 88 -5.67 5.62 8.54
C LEU A 88 -7.02 5.50 9.24
N ARG A 89 -7.09 5.93 10.48
CA ARG A 89 -8.33 6.10 11.22
C ARG A 89 -9.07 7.32 10.69
N ALA A 90 -10.29 7.08 10.23
CA ALA A 90 -11.19 8.10 9.73
C ALA A 90 -12.02 8.62 10.91
N ASN A 91 -11.52 9.67 11.56
CA ASN A 91 -12.22 10.23 12.70
C ASN A 91 -13.52 10.87 12.21
N SER A 92 -14.57 10.70 13.00
CA SER A 92 -15.93 11.19 12.69
C SER A 92 -16.64 10.47 11.53
N ILE A 93 -16.11 9.36 11.01
CA ILE A 93 -16.83 8.45 10.12
C ILE A 93 -17.28 7.21 10.91
N GLY A 94 -18.60 7.06 11.07
CA GLY A 94 -19.17 5.92 11.80
C GLY A 94 -19.18 4.61 11.00
N ASP A 95 -19.33 4.68 9.67
CA ASP A 95 -19.39 3.52 8.78
C ASP A 95 -18.30 3.63 7.70
N THR A 96 -17.13 3.05 7.99
CA THR A 96 -15.98 3.06 7.09
C THR A 96 -16.17 2.15 5.87
N MET A 97 -17.00 1.11 5.96
CA MET A 97 -17.37 0.28 4.81
C MET A 97 -18.11 1.10 3.74
N ARG A 98 -19.15 1.83 4.14
CA ARG A 98 -19.94 2.63 3.21
C ARG A 98 -19.17 3.82 2.68
N PHE A 99 -18.26 4.39 3.48
CA PHE A 99 -17.35 5.43 3.03
C PHE A 99 -16.34 4.90 1.99
N ALA A 100 -15.70 3.75 2.25
CA ALA A 100 -14.78 3.12 1.30
C ALA A 100 -15.47 2.77 -0.02
N ALA A 101 -16.73 2.36 0.01
CA ALA A 101 -17.51 2.09 -1.20
C ALA A 101 -17.69 3.34 -2.10
N LYS A 102 -17.75 4.54 -1.51
CA LYS A 102 -17.81 5.80 -2.27
C LYS A 102 -16.44 6.18 -2.86
N LEU A 103 -15.36 5.70 -2.25
CA LEU A 103 -13.99 5.90 -2.69
C LEU A 103 -13.54 4.88 -3.75
N ALA A 104 -14.45 4.27 -4.51
CA ALA A 104 -14.14 3.19 -5.46
C ALA A 104 -13.05 3.53 -6.50
N THR A 105 -12.78 4.81 -6.73
CA THR A 105 -11.70 5.31 -7.61
C THR A 105 -10.33 5.38 -6.94
N VAL A 106 -10.25 5.18 -5.63
CA VAL A 106 -9.05 5.20 -4.81
C VAL A 106 -8.85 3.81 -4.20
N LEU A 107 -7.60 3.34 -4.16
CA LEU A 107 -7.25 2.05 -3.56
C LEU A 107 -7.29 2.11 -2.01
N ALA A 108 -8.48 2.34 -1.46
CA ALA A 108 -8.77 2.39 -0.03
C ALA A 108 -9.62 1.18 0.35
N ALA A 109 -9.07 0.26 1.15
CA ALA A 109 -9.84 -0.86 1.67
C ALA A 109 -10.37 -0.53 3.07
N PRO A 110 -11.65 -0.84 3.38
CA PRO A 110 -12.19 -0.62 4.71
C PRO A 110 -11.49 -1.50 5.74
N GLY A 111 -11.31 -0.96 6.95
CA GLY A 111 -10.62 -1.62 8.06
C GLY A 111 -11.35 -2.84 8.60
N GLU A 112 -12.65 -2.94 8.33
CA GLU A 112 -13.50 -4.09 8.60
C GLU A 112 -12.98 -5.36 7.91
N CYS A 113 -12.35 -5.24 6.73
CA CYS A 113 -11.67 -6.36 6.07
C CYS A 113 -10.47 -6.91 6.87
N PHE A 114 -9.96 -6.16 7.84
CA PHE A 114 -8.80 -6.50 8.67
C PHE A 114 -9.17 -6.64 10.16
N GLY A 115 -10.47 -6.56 10.50
CA GLY A 115 -10.93 -6.60 11.89
C GLY A 115 -10.64 -5.32 12.69
N ILE A 116 -10.38 -4.19 12.02
CA ILE A 116 -10.11 -2.89 12.67
C ILE A 116 -11.10 -1.84 12.13
N PRO A 117 -12.35 -1.82 12.63
CA PRO A 117 -13.38 -0.87 12.19
C PRO A 117 -12.97 0.60 12.43
N GLY A 118 -13.55 1.52 11.65
CA GLY A 118 -13.23 2.96 11.74
C GLY A 118 -11.87 3.33 11.11
N THR A 119 -11.25 2.40 10.38
CA THR A 119 -9.99 2.64 9.67
C THR A 119 -10.12 2.36 8.18
N LEU A 120 -9.19 2.91 7.40
CA LEU A 120 -9.04 2.72 5.97
C LEU A 120 -7.60 2.30 5.70
N ARG A 121 -7.42 1.17 5.04
CA ARG A 121 -6.12 0.74 4.53
C ARG A 121 -5.83 1.48 3.24
N ILE A 122 -4.86 2.39 3.29
CA ILE A 122 -4.37 3.14 2.14
C ILE A 122 -3.03 2.56 1.69
N GLY A 123 -2.95 2.22 0.41
CA GLY A 123 -1.69 1.87 -0.25
C GLY A 123 -1.01 3.10 -0.81
N TYR A 124 0.27 3.27 -0.52
CA TYR A 124 1.12 4.36 -1.01
C TYR A 124 2.38 3.85 -1.72
N GLY A 125 2.35 2.61 -2.22
CA GLY A 125 3.39 2.03 -3.07
C GLY A 125 3.29 2.41 -4.56
N ASN A 126 2.37 3.31 -4.92
CA ASN A 126 2.14 3.75 -6.31
C ASN A 126 2.91 5.04 -6.62
N SER A 127 2.86 5.50 -7.88
CA SER A 127 3.48 6.76 -8.28
C SER A 127 3.02 7.94 -7.41
N LYS A 128 3.91 8.91 -7.19
CA LYS A 128 3.63 10.10 -6.38
C LYS A 128 2.39 10.88 -6.86
N THR A 129 2.21 10.96 -8.18
CA THR A 129 1.09 11.66 -8.80
C THR A 129 -0.23 10.99 -8.45
N GLU A 130 -0.31 9.67 -8.57
CA GLU A 130 -1.51 8.91 -8.20
C GLU A 130 -1.84 9.04 -6.71
N LEU A 131 -0.82 9.03 -5.84
CA LEU A 131 -1.02 9.24 -4.41
C LEU A 131 -1.62 10.62 -4.12
N LEU A 132 -1.13 11.68 -4.77
CA LEU A 132 -1.65 13.03 -4.56
C LEU A 132 -3.11 13.16 -5.03
N GLU A 133 -3.45 12.59 -6.18
CA GLU A 133 -4.84 12.58 -6.67
C GLU A 133 -5.77 11.78 -5.73
N ALA A 134 -5.31 10.62 -5.26
CA ALA A 134 -6.05 9.82 -4.28
C ALA A 134 -6.34 10.60 -2.99
N LEU A 135 -5.36 11.33 -2.46
CA LEU A 135 -5.52 12.14 -1.24
C LEU A 135 -6.49 13.31 -1.43
N LYS A 136 -6.53 13.92 -2.62
CA LYS A 136 -7.52 14.95 -2.97
C LYS A 136 -8.93 14.37 -2.96
N ILE A 137 -9.14 13.22 -3.59
CA ILE A 137 -10.45 12.54 -3.62
C ILE A 137 -10.92 12.20 -2.20
N ILE A 138 -10.03 11.70 -1.35
CA ILE A 138 -10.33 11.41 0.06
C ILE A 138 -10.78 12.69 0.78
N THR A 139 -10.07 13.80 0.58
CA THR A 139 -10.42 15.10 1.21
C THR A 139 -11.81 15.56 0.77
N LEU A 140 -12.09 15.53 -0.53
CA LEU A 140 -13.41 15.87 -1.08
C LEU A 140 -14.52 14.97 -0.52
N ALA A 141 -14.25 13.67 -0.37
CA ALA A 141 -15.20 12.72 0.20
C ALA A 141 -15.50 13.02 1.68
N TYR A 142 -14.51 13.47 2.46
CA TYR A 142 -14.74 13.95 3.82
C TYR A 142 -15.61 15.20 3.84
N GLU A 143 -15.34 16.18 2.98
CA GLU A 143 -16.14 17.42 2.89
C GLU A 143 -17.60 17.13 2.53
N GLN A 144 -17.84 16.22 1.59
CA GLN A 144 -19.19 15.76 1.22
C GLN A 144 -19.89 14.96 2.31
N HIS A 145 -19.17 14.44 3.31
CA HIS A 145 -19.77 13.68 4.40
C HIS A 145 -20.22 14.57 5.57
N PHE A 146 -19.62 15.77 5.71
CA PHE A 146 -19.95 16.74 6.77
C PHE A 146 -20.85 17.89 6.31
N ASN A 147 -21.05 18.08 5.00
CA ASN A 147 -22.12 18.90 4.42
C ASN A 147 -23.43 18.13 4.32
#